data_AF-A0A166YNU1-F1
#
_entry.id   AF-A0A166YNU1-F1
#
_cell.length_a   1.000
_cell.length_b   1.000
_cell.length_c   1.000
_cell.angle_alpha   90.00
_cell.angle_beta   90.00
_cell.angle_gamma   90.00
#
_symmetry.space_group_name_H-M   'P 1'
#
loop_
_entity.id
_entity.type
_entity.pdbx_description
1 polymer ?
#
loop_
_entity_poly.entity_id
_entity_poly.type
_entity_poly.pdbx_seq_one_letter_code
_entity_poly.pdbx_strand_id
1 'polypeptide(L)'
;MPNLGEVLVYLLEEAESSTEVAHGDCHHHHRPRHIKDQLEDLEPSSHLRLLQQLLCARKPEPLLPERILSEIDSVLQQQVSHRLLTLAGTIQPTFTIKRRNSRNVRITLWQGDITTLSGITAITNAANSQGLGCFQPSHRCIDNVIHSWAGPRLRNECYLTMAAKGQQIAPGEAIATKGYCLPASHVVHTVGPQLQRGSEPTATETKQLAKCYRSVLDAVEPLPATPDGRKILAFCGISTGLFAYPVRDAAAVAVDAVADWLEHHEDTSITDVIFNTFTEADHAIYKEVLASPPRAWMCPSPTPPGGAHHPPLSHCDSLDRARHWLRSADTVIVSAGAGLSASDGLDYTSSVLFAKHFPGFLKYGLRTLYSVFGFSGWPTEQVRWGYYFTHLAMVRSWPRSQMYRALIAWVEKFGENAHVRTSNADGLFVANGLAPDKLSTPQGSYSIFQCLANCRPEATVVSAPLIEGARPFLDPVSQVLVDQSKVPLCRFCGSKMNICVRAGHWFNETPFQDGEKRWKEFRRNVLRDESKSAVILELGVGMSTPGVLRWPNEDLVMRGEGRVKLVRVGMGPETAVPWGLEEDGLATSIEGDISTVVMELLRESES
;
A
#
# COMPACT_ATOMS: atom_id res chain seq x y z
N MET A 1 -19.35 12.88 12.27
CA MET A 1 -18.19 12.01 12.52
C MET A 1 -17.88 12.03 14.01
N PRO A 2 -17.19 11.01 14.57
CA PRO A 2 -16.43 11.22 15.80
C PRO A 2 -15.59 12.50 15.69
N ASN A 3 -15.41 13.22 16.79
CA ASN A 3 -14.90 14.58 16.81
C ASN A 3 -13.37 14.60 16.57
N LEU A 4 -12.92 14.16 15.38
CA LEU A 4 -11.51 14.13 14.99
C LEU A 4 -10.86 15.51 15.11
N GLY A 5 -11.61 16.58 14.82
CA GLY A 5 -11.17 17.95 15.06
C GLY A 5 -10.81 18.19 16.52
N GLU A 6 -11.71 17.86 17.47
CA GLU A 6 -11.43 17.95 18.92
C GLU A 6 -10.25 17.08 19.34
N VAL A 7 -10.15 15.84 18.83
CA VAL A 7 -9.00 14.96 19.11
C VAL A 7 -7.69 15.59 18.66
N LEU A 8 -7.64 16.11 17.43
CA LEU A 8 -6.44 16.75 16.88
C LEU A 8 -6.08 18.02 17.66
N VAL A 9 -7.07 18.85 18.01
CA VAL A 9 -6.85 20.03 18.84
C VAL A 9 -6.26 19.64 20.19
N TYR A 10 -6.84 18.65 20.87
CA TYR A 10 -6.34 18.17 22.16
C TYR A 10 -4.89 17.69 22.06
N LEU A 11 -4.58 16.83 21.07
CA LEU A 11 -3.24 16.27 20.89
C LEU A 11 -2.20 17.33 20.52
N LEU A 12 -2.59 18.35 19.74
CA LEU A 12 -1.73 19.48 19.40
C LEU A 12 -1.43 20.35 20.63
N GLU A 13 -2.44 20.67 21.44
CA GLU A 13 -2.26 21.42 22.69
C GLU A 13 -1.35 20.69 23.68
N GLU A 14 -1.53 19.37 23.81
CA GLU A 14 -0.66 18.52 24.61
C GLU A 14 0.80 18.54 24.10
N ALA A 15 0.99 18.43 22.79
CA ALA A 15 2.31 18.49 22.17
C ALA A 15 3.00 19.86 22.39
N GLU A 16 2.26 20.97 22.30
CA GLU A 16 2.78 22.31 22.58
C GLU A 16 3.26 22.45 24.02
N SER A 17 2.43 22.04 24.97
CA SER A 17 2.77 22.12 26.40
C SER A 17 4.03 21.31 26.75
N SER A 18 4.28 20.22 26.04
CA SER A 18 5.46 19.38 26.21
C SER A 18 6.74 20.01 25.63
N THR A 19 6.61 20.86 24.60
CA THR A 19 7.74 21.54 23.95
C THR A 19 8.18 22.82 24.66
N GLU A 20 7.28 23.57 25.28
CA GLU A 20 7.63 24.79 26.04
C GLU A 20 8.48 24.49 27.30
N VAL A 21 8.41 23.26 27.82
CA VAL A 21 9.23 22.79 28.95
C VAL A 21 10.65 22.39 28.51
N ALA A 22 10.90 22.22 27.20
CA ALA A 22 12.04 21.44 26.72
C ALA A 22 13.27 22.22 26.21
N HIS A 23 13.22 23.48 25.77
CA HIS A 23 14.41 24.38 25.62
C HIS A 23 14.07 25.72 24.94
N GLY A 24 14.66 26.81 25.46
CA GLY A 24 15.00 27.98 24.66
C GLY A 24 16.15 27.67 23.70
N ASP A 25 16.12 28.31 22.53
CA ASP A 25 17.03 28.25 21.37
C ASP A 25 16.73 27.27 20.21
N CYS A 26 16.32 27.90 19.09
CA CYS A 26 16.84 27.73 17.73
C CYS A 26 16.16 26.75 16.72
N HIS A 27 15.39 27.40 15.83
CA HIS A 27 15.18 27.24 14.38
C HIS A 27 14.45 26.03 13.72
N HIS A 28 13.35 26.42 13.04
CA HIS A 28 12.68 25.80 11.87
C HIS A 28 11.97 24.46 12.05
N HIS A 29 11.00 24.40 12.96
CA HIS A 29 9.83 23.52 12.79
C HIS A 29 8.58 24.41 12.71
N HIS A 30 7.71 24.17 11.73
CA HIS A 30 6.41 24.85 11.64
C HIS A 30 5.69 24.71 12.99
N ARG A 31 5.46 25.81 13.69
CA ARG A 31 4.88 25.80 15.03
C ARG A 31 3.51 25.08 15.01
N PRO A 32 3.20 24.20 15.99
CA PRO A 32 1.90 23.52 16.06
C PRO A 32 0.70 24.49 16.04
N ARG A 33 0.87 25.70 16.59
CA ARG A 33 -0.12 26.80 16.53
C ARG A 33 -0.64 27.10 15.12
N HIS A 34 0.24 27.13 14.11
CA HIS A 34 -0.19 27.41 12.74
C HIS A 34 -0.98 26.28 12.12
N ILE A 35 -0.76 25.03 12.54
CA ILE A 35 -1.51 23.86 12.06
C ILE A 35 -2.91 23.87 12.68
N LYS A 36 -3.00 24.20 13.98
CA LYS A 36 -4.28 24.30 14.71
C LYS A 36 -5.26 25.27 14.03
N ASP A 37 -4.77 26.44 13.61
CA ASP A 37 -5.57 27.48 12.95
C ASP A 37 -6.05 27.08 11.53
N GLN A 38 -5.48 26.03 10.94
CA GLN A 38 -5.76 25.58 9.57
C GLN A 38 -6.37 24.18 9.53
N LEU A 39 -6.73 23.59 10.68
CA LEU A 39 -7.24 22.22 10.74
C LEU A 39 -8.46 22.03 9.85
N GLU A 40 -9.37 23.00 9.78
CA GLU A 40 -10.60 22.90 8.97
C GLU A 40 -10.31 22.88 7.47
N ASP A 41 -9.19 23.46 7.03
CA ASP A 41 -8.78 23.53 5.61
C ASP A 41 -7.99 22.30 5.15
N LEU A 42 -7.64 21.39 6.06
CA LEU A 42 -6.87 20.19 5.72
C LEU A 42 -7.76 19.15 5.05
N GLU A 43 -7.18 18.51 4.03
CA GLU A 43 -7.76 17.31 3.41
C GLU A 43 -7.90 16.17 4.44
N PRO A 44 -8.93 15.31 4.33
CA PRO A 44 -9.11 14.13 5.18
C PRO A 44 -7.84 13.28 5.40
N SER A 45 -7.07 13.09 4.32
CA SER A 45 -5.80 12.34 4.36
C SER A 45 -4.74 12.99 5.25
N SER A 46 -4.76 14.32 5.36
CA SER A 46 -3.86 15.11 6.19
C SER A 46 -4.27 15.05 7.66
N HIS A 47 -5.58 15.07 7.96
CA HIS A 47 -6.06 14.83 9.34
C HIS A 47 -5.61 13.48 9.88
N LEU A 48 -5.81 12.42 9.10
CA LEU A 48 -5.43 11.05 9.49
C LEU A 48 -3.91 10.93 9.68
N ARG A 49 -3.11 11.52 8.78
CA ARG A 49 -1.65 11.54 8.93
C ARG A 49 -1.22 12.30 10.18
N LEU A 50 -1.83 13.44 10.46
CA LEU A 50 -1.52 14.23 11.65
C LEU A 50 -1.87 13.43 12.92
N LEU A 51 -3.03 12.77 12.96
CA LEU A 51 -3.41 11.87 14.06
C LEU A 51 -2.35 10.79 14.28
N GLN A 52 -1.97 10.08 13.23
CA GLN A 52 -0.95 9.02 13.31
C GLN A 52 0.40 9.55 13.81
N GLN A 53 0.84 10.71 13.33
CA GLN A 53 2.11 11.33 13.73
C GLN A 53 2.09 11.75 15.21
N LEU A 54 1.02 12.40 15.65
CA LEU A 54 0.85 12.85 17.03
C LEU A 54 0.80 11.65 17.99
N LEU A 55 -0.01 10.64 17.69
CA LEU A 55 -0.11 9.43 18.52
C LEU A 55 1.21 8.64 18.56
N CYS A 56 1.91 8.54 17.43
CA CYS A 56 3.22 7.88 17.38
C CYS A 56 4.21 8.57 18.31
N ALA A 57 4.35 9.89 18.23
CA ALA A 57 5.30 10.67 19.03
C ALA A 57 4.93 10.78 20.53
N ARG A 58 3.65 10.59 20.88
CA ARG A 58 3.13 10.80 22.24
C ARG A 58 3.62 9.75 23.25
N LYS A 59 4.09 10.19 24.41
CA LYS A 59 4.41 9.33 25.56
C LYS A 59 3.13 8.66 26.13
N PRO A 60 3.24 7.51 26.84
CA PRO A 60 2.09 6.90 27.52
C PRO A 60 1.52 7.79 28.64
N GLU A 61 2.33 8.69 29.19
CA GLU A 61 1.92 9.63 30.26
C GLU A 61 1.95 11.09 29.79
N PRO A 62 0.99 11.91 30.25
CA PRO A 62 -0.17 11.55 31.09
C PRO A 62 -1.14 10.61 30.35
N LEU A 63 -2.04 9.92 31.06
CA LEU A 63 -3.08 9.12 30.39
C LEU A 63 -4.07 10.04 29.67
N LEU A 64 -4.48 9.67 28.45
CA LEU A 64 -5.51 10.39 27.72
C LEU A 64 -6.86 10.30 28.45
N PRO A 65 -7.68 11.37 28.48
CA PRO A 65 -9.05 11.31 28.97
C PRO A 65 -9.86 10.25 28.22
N GLU A 66 -10.73 9.52 28.94
CA GLU A 66 -11.52 8.43 28.35
C GLU A 66 -12.39 8.90 27.17
N ARG A 67 -12.89 10.14 27.20
CA ARG A 67 -13.58 10.76 26.07
C ARG A 67 -12.70 10.81 24.82
N ILE A 68 -11.46 11.34 24.94
CA ILE A 68 -10.52 11.44 23.82
C ILE A 68 -10.11 10.05 23.31
N LEU A 69 -9.90 9.09 24.21
CA LEU A 69 -9.63 7.70 23.83
C LEU A 69 -10.77 7.09 23.01
N SER A 70 -12.02 7.26 23.44
CA SER A 70 -13.19 6.76 22.73
C SER A 70 -13.35 7.36 21.33
N GLU A 71 -13.04 8.65 21.16
CA GLU A 71 -13.07 9.31 19.86
C GLU A 71 -11.96 8.79 18.94
N ILE A 72 -10.75 8.59 19.46
CA ILE A 72 -9.65 7.96 18.72
C ILE A 72 -10.02 6.54 18.28
N ASP A 73 -10.58 5.73 19.19
CA ASP A 73 -11.02 4.37 18.89
C ASP A 73 -12.08 4.38 17.78
N SER A 74 -13.03 5.32 17.83
CA SER A 74 -14.07 5.46 16.80
C SER A 74 -13.48 5.80 15.43
N VAL A 75 -12.52 6.71 15.36
CA VAL A 75 -11.81 7.05 14.12
C VAL A 75 -11.05 5.82 13.59
N LEU A 76 -10.28 5.12 14.44
CA LEU A 76 -9.51 3.95 14.02
C LEU A 76 -10.40 2.79 13.58
N GLN A 77 -11.51 2.53 14.28
CA GLN A 77 -12.48 1.51 13.88
C GLN A 77 -13.16 1.84 12.55
N GLN A 78 -13.51 3.12 12.33
CA GLN A 78 -14.00 3.56 11.03
C GLN A 78 -12.95 3.32 9.94
N GLN A 79 -11.69 3.70 10.17
CA GLN A 79 -10.62 3.40 9.21
C GLN A 79 -10.50 1.90 8.93
N VAL A 80 -10.53 1.04 9.96
CA VAL A 80 -10.51 -0.43 9.81
C VAL A 80 -11.70 -0.94 8.98
N SER A 81 -12.89 -0.35 9.10
CA SER A 81 -14.06 -0.71 8.28
C SER A 81 -13.87 -0.46 6.78
N HIS A 82 -12.94 0.43 6.41
CA HIS A 82 -12.57 0.72 5.03
C HIS A 82 -11.42 -0.18 4.52
N ARG A 83 -10.70 -0.86 5.40
CA ARG A 83 -9.53 -1.68 5.02
C ARG A 83 -9.97 -3.05 4.54
N LEU A 84 -9.42 -3.51 3.43
CA LEU A 84 -9.63 -4.86 2.94
C LEU A 84 -8.98 -5.86 3.90
N LEU A 85 -9.79 -6.56 4.69
CA LEU A 85 -9.33 -7.54 5.67
C LEU A 85 -9.26 -8.94 5.05
N THR A 86 -8.22 -9.69 5.39
CA THR A 86 -8.05 -11.09 4.99
C THR A 86 -8.48 -12.00 6.14
N LEU A 87 -9.44 -12.91 5.92
CA LEU A 87 -9.85 -13.86 6.95
C LEU A 87 -8.79 -14.95 7.10
N ALA A 88 -8.02 -14.89 8.20
CA ALA A 88 -6.82 -15.70 8.42
C ALA A 88 -7.05 -17.20 8.22
N GLY A 89 -8.21 -17.67 8.69
CA GLY A 89 -8.58 -19.07 8.61
C GLY A 89 -8.92 -19.61 7.21
N THR A 90 -9.03 -18.75 6.20
CA THR A 90 -9.29 -19.12 4.80
C THR A 90 -8.04 -19.17 3.95
N ILE A 91 -6.90 -18.75 4.51
CA ILE A 91 -5.62 -18.83 3.82
C ILE A 91 -5.24 -20.31 3.71
N GLN A 92 -4.89 -20.72 2.49
CA GLN A 92 -4.54 -22.11 2.19
C GLN A 92 -3.27 -22.51 2.96
N PRO A 93 -3.29 -23.64 3.69
CA PRO A 93 -2.10 -24.09 4.40
C PRO A 93 -1.04 -24.58 3.41
N THR A 94 0.22 -24.26 3.67
CA THR A 94 1.37 -24.83 2.96
C THR A 94 1.45 -26.34 3.23
N PHE A 95 1.23 -26.74 4.49
CA PHE A 95 1.06 -28.13 4.89
C PHE A 95 0.30 -28.23 6.21
N THR A 96 -0.12 -29.44 6.57
CA THR A 96 -0.85 -29.70 7.81
C THR A 96 -0.11 -30.78 8.60
N ILE A 97 0.22 -30.47 9.85
CA ILE A 97 0.80 -31.41 10.80
C ILE A 97 -0.35 -32.24 11.37
N LYS A 98 -0.34 -33.53 11.05
CA LYS A 98 -1.33 -34.47 11.60
C LYS A 98 -0.95 -34.87 13.01
N ARG A 99 -1.92 -34.81 13.93
CA ARG A 99 -1.73 -35.23 15.32
C ARG A 99 -2.64 -36.41 15.66
N ARG A 100 -2.17 -37.28 16.56
CA ARG A 100 -2.89 -38.52 16.92
C ARG A 100 -4.06 -38.27 17.86
N ASN A 101 -3.87 -37.42 18.86
CA ASN A 101 -4.81 -37.23 19.98
C ASN A 101 -5.30 -35.77 20.13
N SER A 102 -5.00 -34.90 19.17
CA SER A 102 -5.33 -33.47 19.21
C SER A 102 -5.65 -32.95 17.81
N ARG A 103 -6.13 -31.70 17.72
CA ARG A 103 -6.44 -31.09 16.42
C ARG A 103 -5.16 -30.96 15.59
N ASN A 104 -5.30 -31.18 14.29
CA ASN A 104 -4.21 -30.94 13.35
C ASN A 104 -3.79 -29.47 13.37
N VAL A 105 -2.51 -29.20 13.13
CA VAL A 105 -1.97 -27.84 13.07
C VAL A 105 -1.70 -27.46 11.63
N ARG A 106 -2.32 -26.38 11.16
CA ARG A 106 -2.13 -25.83 9.81
C ARG A 106 -0.95 -24.87 9.82
N ILE A 107 0.04 -25.12 8.96
CA ILE A 107 1.17 -24.21 8.76
C ILE A 107 0.95 -23.47 7.45
N THR A 108 0.92 -22.15 7.52
CA THR A 108 0.57 -21.27 6.40
C THR A 108 1.67 -20.25 6.17
N LEU A 109 1.94 -19.92 4.91
CA LEU A 109 2.75 -18.76 4.53
C LEU A 109 1.84 -17.71 3.90
N TRP A 110 1.87 -16.48 4.38
CA TRP A 110 1.02 -15.41 3.88
C TRP A 110 1.82 -14.11 3.66
N GLN A 111 1.68 -13.54 2.47
CA GLN A 111 2.26 -12.24 2.15
C GLN A 111 1.22 -11.13 2.34
N GLY A 112 1.50 -10.15 3.19
CA GLY A 112 0.61 -9.01 3.39
C GLY A 112 0.89 -8.21 4.67
N ASP A 113 0.06 -7.20 4.92
CA ASP A 113 0.08 -6.42 6.15
C ASP A 113 -0.57 -7.19 7.30
N ILE A 114 0.22 -7.62 8.28
CA ILE A 114 -0.27 -8.41 9.43
C ILE A 114 -1.46 -7.76 10.17
N THR A 115 -1.61 -6.43 10.09
CA THR A 115 -2.71 -5.70 10.73
C THR A 115 -4.06 -5.83 10.00
N THR A 116 -4.09 -6.45 8.82
CA THR A 116 -5.33 -6.74 8.07
C THR A 116 -5.80 -8.18 8.20
N LEU A 117 -5.11 -9.03 9.00
CA LEU A 117 -5.57 -10.37 9.32
C LEU A 117 -6.72 -10.32 10.33
N SER A 118 -7.89 -10.79 9.92
CA SER A 118 -9.09 -10.90 10.74
C SER A 118 -9.39 -12.36 11.09
N GLY A 119 -10.23 -12.57 12.11
CA GLY A 119 -10.56 -13.91 12.60
C GLY A 119 -9.33 -14.66 13.13
N ILE A 120 -8.44 -13.93 13.81
CA ILE A 120 -7.15 -14.42 14.32
C ILE A 120 -7.03 -14.15 15.84
N THR A 121 -6.44 -15.09 16.58
CA THR A 121 -6.27 -14.96 18.03
C THR A 121 -5.22 -13.93 18.37
N ALA A 122 -4.05 -14.01 17.73
CA ALA A 122 -2.92 -13.15 18.02
C ALA A 122 -2.04 -12.90 16.80
N ILE A 123 -1.48 -11.69 16.73
CA ILE A 123 -0.38 -11.34 15.84
C ILE A 123 0.87 -11.04 16.68
N THR A 124 2.05 -11.30 16.14
CA THR A 124 3.29 -10.94 16.83
C THR A 124 3.76 -9.54 16.46
N ASN A 125 4.31 -8.84 17.44
CA ASN A 125 5.04 -7.60 17.26
C ASN A 125 6.54 -7.82 17.58
N ALA A 126 7.42 -7.46 16.65
CA ALA A 126 8.85 -7.32 16.91
C ALA A 126 9.11 -5.98 17.65
N ALA A 127 8.97 -6.03 18.97
CA ALA A 127 9.04 -4.88 19.84
C ALA A 127 10.48 -4.45 20.16
N ASN A 128 10.62 -3.25 20.71
CA ASN A 128 11.84 -2.80 21.37
C ASN A 128 11.84 -3.19 22.86
N SER A 129 13.00 -3.11 23.54
CA SER A 129 13.14 -3.55 24.94
C SER A 129 12.29 -2.77 25.95
N GLN A 130 11.89 -1.54 25.61
CA GLN A 130 10.99 -0.75 26.46
C GLN A 130 9.54 -1.26 26.38
N GLY A 131 9.16 -1.96 25.30
CA GLY A 131 7.81 -2.50 25.10
C GLY A 131 6.73 -1.45 24.79
N LEU A 132 7.09 -0.16 24.63
CA LEU A 132 6.13 0.94 24.53
C LEU A 132 5.73 1.30 23.08
N GLY A 133 6.17 0.53 22.10
CA GLY A 133 6.02 0.86 20.69
C GLY A 133 7.07 1.84 20.17
N CYS A 134 6.91 2.28 18.93
CA CYS A 134 7.80 3.23 18.28
C CYS A 134 7.36 4.69 18.49
N PHE A 135 8.31 5.59 18.75
CA PHE A 135 8.06 7.03 18.92
C PHE A 135 8.54 7.90 17.76
N GLN A 136 8.98 7.28 16.66
CA GLN A 136 9.49 8.00 15.50
C GLN A 136 8.44 8.00 14.40
N PRO A 137 7.77 9.14 14.14
CA PRO A 137 6.80 9.24 13.06
C PRO A 137 7.44 8.82 11.73
N SER A 138 6.66 8.12 10.89
CA SER A 138 7.11 7.58 9.59
C SER A 138 8.19 6.49 9.64
N HIS A 139 8.63 6.05 10.82
CA HIS A 139 9.55 4.91 10.92
C HIS A 139 8.86 3.64 10.42
N ARG A 140 9.48 2.97 9.45
CA ARG A 140 8.93 1.78 8.76
C ARG A 140 9.24 0.49 9.54
N CYS A 141 8.96 0.47 10.83
CA CYS A 141 9.06 -0.75 11.66
C CYS A 141 7.67 -1.35 11.93
N ILE A 142 7.62 -2.68 12.09
CA ILE A 142 6.36 -3.39 12.38
C ILE A 142 5.72 -2.91 13.68
N ASP A 143 6.55 -2.52 14.66
CA ASP A 143 6.13 -1.95 15.93
C ASP A 143 5.30 -0.67 15.76
N ASN A 144 5.75 0.23 14.87
CA ASN A 144 5.00 1.43 14.54
C ASN A 144 3.69 1.11 13.80
N VAL A 145 3.73 0.17 12.85
CA VAL A 145 2.54 -0.25 12.09
C VAL A 145 1.47 -0.81 13.02
N ILE A 146 1.82 -1.75 13.90
CA ILE A 146 0.90 -2.36 14.86
C ILE A 146 0.34 -1.32 15.83
N HIS A 147 1.19 -0.50 16.46
CA HIS A 147 0.73 0.53 17.40
C HIS A 147 -0.13 1.61 16.75
N SER A 148 0.13 1.98 15.50
CA SER A 148 -0.66 2.98 14.77
C SER A 148 -2.10 2.50 14.52
N TRP A 149 -2.29 1.20 14.27
CA TRP A 149 -3.61 0.61 14.03
C TRP A 149 -4.33 0.13 15.29
N ALA A 150 -3.59 -0.28 16.33
CA ALA A 150 -4.18 -0.67 17.61
C ALA A 150 -4.69 0.54 18.41
N GLY A 151 -4.04 1.70 18.25
CA GLY A 151 -4.36 2.92 18.98
C GLY A 151 -3.60 3.06 20.31
N PRO A 152 -3.76 4.21 20.99
CA PRO A 152 -2.98 4.56 22.17
C PRO A 152 -3.23 3.63 23.37
N ARG A 153 -4.37 2.93 23.43
CA ARG A 153 -4.65 1.98 24.50
C ARG A 153 -3.66 0.81 24.54
N LEU A 154 -3.17 0.36 23.39
CA LEU A 154 -2.10 -0.66 23.33
C LEU A 154 -0.85 -0.19 24.06
N ARG A 155 -0.42 1.05 23.79
CA ARG A 155 0.73 1.65 24.47
C ARG A 155 0.49 1.80 25.98
N ASN A 156 -0.73 2.15 26.40
CA ASN A 156 -1.08 2.25 27.81
C ASN A 156 -1.01 0.88 28.53
N GLU A 157 -1.55 -0.19 27.92
CA GLU A 157 -1.46 -1.54 28.50
C GLU A 157 -0.01 -2.04 28.55
N CYS A 158 0.78 -1.79 27.50
CA CYS A 158 2.22 -2.05 27.54
C CYS A 158 2.90 -1.31 28.69
N TYR A 159 2.63 -0.01 28.84
CA TYR A 159 3.21 0.80 29.91
C TYR A 159 2.91 0.24 31.30
N LEU A 160 1.64 -0.08 31.58
CA LEU A 160 1.21 -0.67 32.85
C LEU A 160 1.83 -2.06 33.09
N THR A 161 1.89 -2.89 32.04
CA THR A 161 2.50 -4.22 32.10
C THR A 161 4.00 -4.14 32.41
N MET A 162 4.71 -3.21 31.77
CA MET A 162 6.14 -3.00 31.99
C MET A 162 6.42 -2.41 33.37
N ALA A 163 5.58 -1.50 33.86
CA ALA A 163 5.66 -0.97 35.20
C ALA A 163 5.46 -2.06 36.27
N ALA A 164 4.48 -2.96 36.07
CA ALA A 164 4.24 -4.09 36.96
C ALA A 164 5.38 -5.14 36.93
N LYS A 165 5.96 -5.39 35.75
CA LYS A 165 7.11 -6.30 35.57
C LYS A 165 8.38 -5.73 36.21
N GLY A 166 8.53 -4.40 36.26
CA GLY A 166 9.67 -3.71 36.88
C GLY A 166 11.01 -3.83 36.13
N GLN A 167 11.03 -4.49 34.97
CA GLN A 167 12.21 -4.65 34.12
C GLN A 167 11.84 -4.66 32.63
N GLN A 168 12.80 -4.30 31.78
CA GLN A 168 12.65 -4.35 30.32
C GLN A 168 12.42 -5.77 29.79
N ILE A 169 11.87 -5.89 28.57
CA ILE A 169 11.72 -7.18 27.90
C ILE A 169 13.10 -7.61 27.41
N ALA A 170 13.62 -8.70 27.96
CA ALA A 170 14.90 -9.26 27.54
C ALA A 170 14.78 -9.94 26.16
N PRO A 171 15.86 -10.03 25.37
CA PRO A 171 15.84 -10.76 24.11
C PRO A 171 15.33 -12.20 24.28
N GLY A 172 14.36 -12.59 23.45
CA GLY A 172 13.69 -13.89 23.52
C GLY A 172 12.59 -14.02 24.58
N GLU A 173 12.24 -12.96 25.32
CA GLU A 173 11.02 -12.93 26.13
C GLU A 173 9.83 -12.34 25.35
N ALA A 174 8.63 -12.73 25.73
CA ALA A 174 7.39 -12.22 25.15
C ALA A 174 6.38 -11.79 26.23
N ILE A 175 5.56 -10.79 25.91
CA ILE A 175 4.38 -10.37 26.70
C ILE A 175 3.16 -10.28 25.78
N ALA A 176 1.97 -10.59 26.29
CA ALA A 176 0.72 -10.49 25.54
C ALA A 176 -0.14 -9.32 26.03
N THR A 177 -0.83 -8.67 25.11
CA THR A 177 -1.77 -7.56 25.34
C THR A 177 -3.01 -7.76 24.48
N LYS A 178 -4.05 -6.95 24.69
CA LYS A 178 -5.21 -6.91 23.78
C LYS A 178 -4.85 -6.24 22.46
N GLY A 179 -5.57 -6.59 21.40
CA GLY A 179 -5.39 -5.99 20.07
C GLY A 179 -6.07 -4.63 19.88
N TYR A 180 -7.00 -4.25 20.75
CA TYR A 180 -7.74 -2.99 20.69
C TYR A 180 -8.44 -2.76 19.36
N CYS A 181 -8.05 -1.74 18.58
CA CYS A 181 -8.66 -1.45 17.28
C CYS A 181 -8.15 -2.37 16.16
N LEU A 182 -7.20 -3.27 16.41
CA LEU A 182 -6.78 -4.27 15.42
C LEU A 182 -7.89 -5.32 15.21
N PRO A 183 -7.98 -5.90 13.99
CA PRO A 183 -8.82 -7.07 13.76
C PRO A 183 -8.37 -8.32 14.55
N ALA A 184 -7.08 -8.38 14.93
CA ALA A 184 -6.53 -9.42 15.79
C ALA A 184 -6.94 -9.21 17.25
N SER A 185 -7.34 -10.26 17.96
CA SER A 185 -7.80 -10.11 19.35
C SER A 185 -6.68 -9.74 20.33
N HIS A 186 -5.45 -10.16 20.07
CA HIS A 186 -4.28 -9.94 20.92
C HIS A 186 -3.03 -9.60 20.11
N VAL A 187 -2.08 -8.94 20.76
CA VAL A 187 -0.73 -8.73 20.24
C VAL A 187 0.26 -9.38 21.19
N VAL A 188 1.19 -10.16 20.65
CA VAL A 188 2.30 -10.73 21.44
C VAL A 188 3.59 -10.02 21.08
N HIS A 189 4.11 -9.26 22.03
CA HIS A 189 5.30 -8.43 21.89
C HIS A 189 6.52 -9.23 22.29
N THR A 190 7.48 -9.40 21.39
CA THR A 190 8.75 -10.08 21.64
C THR A 190 9.92 -9.24 21.16
N VAL A 191 11.05 -9.32 21.89
CA VAL A 191 12.28 -8.61 21.52
C VAL A 191 13.27 -9.60 20.92
N GLY A 192 13.59 -9.42 19.65
CA GLY A 192 14.59 -10.23 18.96
C GLY A 192 16.02 -9.67 19.09
N PRO A 193 17.05 -10.48 18.74
CA PRO A 193 18.43 -10.00 18.63
C PRO A 193 18.57 -8.91 17.55
N GLN A 194 19.53 -8.00 17.73
CA GLN A 194 19.86 -6.96 16.75
C GLN A 194 21.28 -7.16 16.24
N LEU A 195 21.43 -7.29 14.93
CA LEU A 195 22.72 -7.54 14.29
C LEU A 195 23.26 -6.27 13.62
N GLN A 196 24.58 -6.24 13.42
CA GLN A 196 25.18 -5.26 12.53
C GLN A 196 24.87 -5.64 11.07
N ARG A 197 24.57 -4.65 10.24
CA ARG A 197 24.20 -4.91 8.84
C ARG A 197 25.35 -5.60 8.10
N GLY A 198 25.10 -6.81 7.59
CA GLY A 198 26.08 -7.61 6.87
C GLY A 198 26.88 -8.59 7.74
N SER A 199 26.65 -8.66 9.05
CA SER A 199 27.25 -9.69 9.91
C SER A 199 26.46 -11.01 9.85
N GLU A 200 27.16 -12.11 10.09
CA GLU A 200 26.53 -13.41 10.35
C GLU A 200 26.00 -13.51 11.79
N PRO A 201 24.89 -14.22 12.04
CA PRO A 201 24.37 -14.43 13.38
C PRO A 201 25.30 -15.31 14.22
N THR A 202 25.54 -14.90 15.46
CA THR A 202 26.23 -15.74 16.46
C THR A 202 25.32 -16.87 16.95
N ALA A 203 25.92 -17.88 17.58
CA ALA A 203 25.17 -18.96 18.23
C ALA A 203 24.21 -18.44 19.33
N THR A 204 24.59 -17.36 20.02
CA THR A 204 23.75 -16.73 21.06
C THR A 204 22.55 -16.05 20.43
N GLU A 205 22.74 -15.26 19.38
CA GLU A 205 21.64 -14.57 18.68
C GLU A 205 20.69 -15.58 18.02
N THR A 206 21.22 -16.65 17.45
CA THR A 206 20.42 -17.76 16.91
C THR A 206 19.52 -18.37 17.99
N LYS A 207 20.06 -18.63 19.19
CA LYS A 207 19.28 -19.13 20.33
C LYS A 207 18.25 -18.12 20.82
N GLN A 208 18.58 -16.83 20.85
CA GLN A 208 17.65 -15.77 21.24
C GLN A 208 16.48 -15.65 20.26
N LEU A 209 16.75 -15.71 18.95
CA LEU A 209 15.70 -15.68 17.94
C LEU A 209 14.79 -16.91 18.07
N ALA A 210 15.36 -18.12 18.21
CA ALA A 210 14.57 -19.33 18.45
C ALA A 210 13.71 -19.22 19.72
N LYS A 211 14.26 -18.63 20.79
CA LYS A 211 13.54 -18.38 22.03
C LYS A 211 12.36 -17.43 21.83
N CYS A 212 12.48 -16.39 21.00
CA CYS A 212 11.36 -15.49 20.67
C CYS A 212 10.15 -16.28 20.16
N TYR A 213 10.34 -17.16 19.18
CA TYR A 213 9.25 -17.95 18.60
C TYR A 213 8.60 -18.88 19.64
N ARG A 214 9.39 -19.56 20.46
CA ARG A 214 8.88 -20.42 21.54
C ARG A 214 8.09 -19.61 22.58
N SER A 215 8.64 -18.50 23.07
CA SER A 215 7.97 -17.66 24.06
C SER A 215 6.70 -16.99 23.54
N VAL A 216 6.62 -16.70 22.24
CA VAL A 216 5.35 -16.28 21.62
C VAL A 216 4.32 -17.42 21.69
N LEU A 217 4.69 -18.65 21.31
CA LEU A 217 3.77 -19.79 21.37
C LEU A 217 3.27 -20.03 22.80
N ASP A 218 4.18 -19.98 23.78
CA ASP A 218 3.86 -20.08 25.20
C ASP A 218 2.87 -18.98 25.64
N ALA A 219 3.03 -17.76 25.14
CA ALA A 219 2.15 -16.63 25.44
C ALA A 219 0.78 -16.72 24.76
N VAL A 220 0.67 -17.44 23.63
CA VAL A 220 -0.59 -17.64 22.90
C VAL A 220 -1.39 -18.82 23.44
N GLU A 221 -0.72 -19.86 23.95
CA GLU A 221 -1.37 -21.05 24.50
C GLU A 221 -2.49 -20.73 25.52
N PRO A 222 -2.33 -19.80 26.50
CA PRO A 222 -3.41 -19.49 27.45
C PRO A 222 -4.49 -18.53 26.90
N LEU A 223 -4.33 -17.96 25.70
CA LEU A 223 -5.30 -17.01 25.13
C LEU A 223 -6.60 -17.71 24.69
N PRO A 224 -7.74 -16.99 24.63
CA PRO A 224 -8.98 -17.57 24.13
C PRO A 224 -8.90 -17.90 22.63
N ALA A 225 -9.63 -18.94 22.24
CA ALA A 225 -9.87 -19.25 20.83
C ALA A 225 -10.74 -18.17 20.15
N THR A 226 -10.66 -18.08 18.82
CA THR A 226 -11.58 -17.31 17.99
C THR A 226 -13.02 -17.87 18.08
N PRO A 227 -14.06 -17.10 17.70
CA PRO A 227 -15.45 -17.55 17.78
C PRO A 227 -15.78 -18.84 17.03
N ASP A 228 -15.01 -19.18 15.98
CA ASP A 228 -15.13 -20.45 15.25
C ASP A 228 -14.37 -21.62 15.92
N GLY A 229 -13.87 -21.40 17.13
CA GLY A 229 -13.18 -22.39 17.96
C GLY A 229 -11.73 -22.67 17.57
N ARG A 230 -11.14 -21.90 16.65
CA ARG A 230 -9.72 -22.01 16.27
C ARG A 230 -8.82 -21.17 17.16
N LYS A 231 -7.52 -21.46 17.16
CA LYS A 231 -6.52 -20.61 17.80
C LYS A 231 -5.42 -20.36 16.79
N ILE A 232 -5.48 -19.18 16.19
CA ILE A 232 -4.68 -18.80 15.03
C ILE A 232 -3.65 -17.76 15.44
N LEU A 233 -2.38 -18.03 15.16
CA LEU A 233 -1.26 -17.14 15.43
C LEU A 233 -0.57 -16.74 14.13
N ALA A 234 -0.29 -15.46 13.93
CA ALA A 234 0.57 -14.98 12.85
C ALA A 234 1.88 -14.39 13.38
N PHE A 235 3.00 -14.93 12.89
CA PHE A 235 4.34 -14.43 13.12
C PHE A 235 4.74 -13.40 12.06
N CYS A 236 5.19 -12.23 12.47
CA CYS A 236 5.93 -11.30 11.62
C CYS A 236 7.40 -11.74 11.48
N GLY A 237 8.14 -11.13 10.56
CA GLY A 237 9.59 -11.33 10.44
C GLY A 237 10.39 -10.74 11.61
N ILE A 238 10.50 -11.46 12.73
CA ILE A 238 11.25 -11.04 13.93
C ILE A 238 12.73 -10.89 13.58
N SER A 239 13.33 -9.76 13.99
CA SER A 239 14.75 -9.39 13.76
C SER A 239 15.19 -9.20 12.30
N THR A 240 14.31 -9.42 11.32
CA THR A 240 14.60 -9.16 9.91
C THR A 240 14.44 -7.66 9.57
N GLY A 241 14.94 -7.24 8.40
CA GLY A 241 14.82 -5.87 7.94
C GLY A 241 15.66 -4.87 8.74
N LEU A 242 15.05 -4.17 9.70
CA LEU A 242 15.71 -3.10 10.48
C LEU A 242 16.78 -3.63 11.44
N PHE A 243 16.56 -4.80 12.03
CA PHE A 243 17.52 -5.44 12.95
C PHE A 243 18.52 -6.36 12.24
N ALA A 244 18.52 -6.33 10.91
CA ALA A 244 19.54 -6.87 10.01
C ALA A 244 19.83 -8.38 10.14
N TYR A 245 18.98 -9.17 10.79
CA TYR A 245 19.10 -10.62 10.75
C TYR A 245 18.88 -11.12 9.32
N PRO A 246 19.80 -11.91 8.74
CA PRO A 246 19.65 -12.42 7.38
C PRO A 246 18.37 -13.24 7.24
N VAL A 247 17.55 -12.91 6.24
CA VAL A 247 16.17 -13.43 6.14
C VAL A 247 16.12 -14.95 5.99
N ARG A 248 17.06 -15.54 5.23
CA ARG A 248 17.13 -17.01 5.08
C ARG A 248 17.44 -17.71 6.39
N ASP A 249 18.41 -17.20 7.15
CA ASP A 249 18.77 -17.76 8.46
C ASP A 249 17.64 -17.57 9.47
N ALA A 250 17.01 -16.38 9.47
CA ALA A 250 15.86 -16.10 10.33
C ALA A 250 14.68 -17.02 10.02
N ALA A 251 14.38 -17.26 8.74
CA ALA A 251 13.31 -18.17 8.31
C ALA A 251 13.59 -19.61 8.74
N ALA A 252 14.83 -20.09 8.60
CA ALA A 252 15.22 -21.43 9.05
C ALA A 252 15.05 -21.58 10.57
N VAL A 253 15.50 -20.59 11.35
CA VAL A 253 15.34 -20.55 12.81
C VAL A 253 13.85 -20.50 13.22
N ALA A 254 13.06 -19.67 12.53
CA ALA A 254 11.63 -19.53 12.78
C ALA A 254 10.88 -20.86 12.59
N VAL A 255 11.09 -21.50 11.44
CA VAL A 255 10.44 -22.76 11.09
C VAL A 255 10.88 -23.88 12.04
N ASP A 256 12.18 -24.01 12.32
CA ASP A 256 12.67 -25.03 13.26
C ASP A 256 12.16 -24.81 14.69
N ALA A 257 12.15 -23.56 15.19
CA ALA A 257 11.70 -23.28 16.55
C ALA A 257 10.19 -23.56 16.75
N VAL A 258 9.36 -23.21 15.76
CA VAL A 258 7.92 -23.54 15.77
C VAL A 258 7.72 -25.05 15.70
N ALA A 259 8.46 -25.74 14.83
CA ALA A 259 8.42 -27.19 14.72
C ALA A 259 8.76 -27.88 16.04
N ASP A 260 9.89 -27.50 16.61
CA ASP A 260 10.40 -28.00 17.87
C ASP A 260 9.39 -27.84 19.00
N TRP A 261 8.80 -26.66 19.10
CA TRP A 261 7.80 -26.38 20.11
C TRP A 261 6.56 -27.26 19.91
N LEU A 262 6.06 -27.36 18.67
CA LEU A 262 4.88 -28.17 18.35
C LEU A 262 5.09 -29.66 18.61
N GLU A 263 6.30 -30.18 18.42
CA GLU A 263 6.66 -31.58 18.72
C GLU A 263 6.62 -31.88 20.23
N HIS A 264 7.00 -30.92 21.07
CA HIS A 264 7.02 -31.09 22.52
C HIS A 264 5.69 -30.72 23.21
N HIS A 265 4.71 -30.19 22.47
CA HIS A 265 3.39 -29.78 22.98
C HIS A 265 2.28 -30.44 22.18
N GLU A 266 2.17 -31.77 22.23
CA GLU A 266 1.18 -32.55 21.46
C GLU A 266 -0.28 -32.15 21.77
N ASP A 267 -0.54 -31.63 22.98
CA ASP A 267 -1.84 -31.21 23.50
C ASP A 267 -2.13 -29.71 23.33
N THR A 268 -1.27 -28.95 22.66
CA THR A 268 -1.50 -27.52 22.36
C THR A 268 -2.89 -27.28 21.76
N SER A 269 -3.50 -26.19 22.20
CA SER A 269 -4.76 -25.69 21.67
C SER A 269 -4.59 -24.85 20.40
N ILE A 270 -3.36 -24.52 19.99
CA ILE A 270 -3.05 -23.77 18.76
C ILE A 270 -3.39 -24.64 17.53
N THR A 271 -4.24 -24.13 16.65
CA THR A 271 -4.71 -24.85 15.45
C THR A 271 -4.05 -24.38 14.17
N ASP A 272 -3.57 -23.14 14.12
CA ASP A 272 -3.03 -22.53 12.91
C ASP A 272 -1.84 -21.63 13.25
N VAL A 273 -0.73 -21.81 12.53
CA VAL A 273 0.44 -20.93 12.58
C VAL A 273 0.68 -20.35 11.19
N ILE A 274 0.68 -19.03 11.10
CA ILE A 274 0.91 -18.27 9.88
C ILE A 274 2.28 -17.60 9.98
N PHE A 275 3.19 -17.92 9.06
CA PHE A 275 4.37 -17.10 8.82
C PHE A 275 3.96 -15.95 7.89
N ASN A 276 3.96 -14.72 8.40
CA ASN A 276 3.68 -13.52 7.62
C ASN A 276 4.99 -12.89 7.11
N THR A 277 5.00 -12.59 5.82
CA THR A 277 6.06 -11.85 5.12
C THR A 277 5.48 -10.60 4.46
N PHE A 278 6.29 -9.56 4.28
CA PHE A 278 5.84 -8.34 3.59
C PHE A 278 6.38 -8.26 2.16
N THR A 279 7.70 -8.38 1.98
CA THR A 279 8.33 -8.27 0.67
C THR A 279 8.25 -9.57 -0.13
N GLU A 280 8.22 -9.48 -1.45
CA GLU A 280 8.22 -10.64 -2.34
C GLU A 280 9.50 -11.48 -2.17
N ALA A 281 10.64 -10.81 -1.95
CA ALA A 281 11.92 -11.47 -1.72
C ALA A 281 11.90 -12.33 -0.44
N ASP A 282 11.38 -11.79 0.67
CA ASP A 282 11.27 -12.54 1.92
C ASP A 282 10.26 -13.69 1.79
N HIS A 283 9.15 -13.45 1.09
CA HIS A 283 8.14 -14.47 0.83
C HIS A 283 8.70 -15.65 0.03
N ALA A 284 9.49 -15.39 -1.01
CA ALA A 284 10.15 -16.42 -1.80
C ALA A 284 11.10 -17.27 -0.95
N ILE A 285 11.88 -16.64 -0.06
CA ILE A 285 12.79 -17.34 0.86
C ILE A 285 12.00 -18.24 1.82
N TYR A 286 10.97 -17.72 2.48
CA TYR A 286 10.13 -18.53 3.39
C TYR A 286 9.46 -19.69 2.65
N LYS A 287 9.03 -19.50 1.40
CA LYS A 287 8.45 -20.55 0.56
C LYS A 287 9.44 -21.68 0.31
N GLU A 288 10.70 -21.37 0.01
CA GLU A 288 11.76 -22.37 -0.14
C GLU A 288 12.02 -23.14 1.17
N VAL A 289 12.17 -22.41 2.29
CA VAL A 289 12.43 -23.02 3.60
C VAL A 289 11.28 -23.93 4.03
N LEU A 290 10.03 -23.53 3.82
CA LEU A 290 8.85 -24.35 4.15
C LEU A 290 8.66 -25.54 3.20
N ALA A 291 9.18 -25.48 1.97
CA ALA A 291 9.16 -26.61 1.03
C ALA A 291 10.17 -27.70 1.40
N SER A 292 11.22 -27.37 2.15
CA SER A 292 12.25 -28.29 2.65
C SER A 292 12.45 -28.09 4.16
N PRO A 293 11.45 -28.42 4.99
CA PRO A 293 11.50 -28.14 6.41
C PRO A 293 12.63 -28.93 7.10
N PRO A 294 13.23 -28.38 8.18
CA PRO A 294 14.39 -28.95 8.84
C PRO A 294 14.10 -30.29 9.53
N ARG A 295 12.83 -30.61 9.81
CA ARG A 295 12.41 -31.86 10.47
C ARG A 295 11.63 -32.75 9.51
N ALA A 296 12.04 -34.01 9.40
CA ALA A 296 11.47 -34.97 8.47
C ALA A 296 9.96 -35.23 8.66
N TRP A 297 9.44 -35.10 9.90
CA TRP A 297 8.01 -35.29 10.19
C TRP A 297 7.14 -34.10 9.75
N MET A 298 7.73 -32.93 9.52
CA MET A 298 7.04 -31.77 8.96
C MET A 298 6.95 -31.80 7.44
N CYS A 299 7.72 -32.67 6.78
CA CYS A 299 7.75 -32.73 5.33
C CYS A 299 6.33 -32.89 4.80
N PRO A 300 5.86 -31.99 3.91
CA PRO A 300 4.54 -32.12 3.31
C PRO A 300 4.41 -33.52 2.70
N SER A 301 3.29 -34.20 2.99
CA SER A 301 2.96 -35.41 2.23
C SER A 301 2.94 -35.04 0.74
N PRO A 302 3.50 -35.86 -0.17
CA PRO A 302 3.66 -35.52 -1.59
C PRO A 302 2.35 -35.32 -2.36
N THR A 303 1.19 -35.50 -1.72
CA THR A 303 -0.10 -35.08 -2.25
C THR A 303 -0.22 -33.56 -2.20
N PRO A 304 -0.21 -32.86 -3.35
CA PRO A 304 -0.62 -31.46 -3.36
C PRO A 304 -2.05 -31.35 -2.81
N PRO A 305 -2.41 -30.24 -2.13
CA PRO A 305 -3.81 -30.02 -1.80
C PRO A 305 -4.61 -30.03 -3.12
N GLY A 306 -5.39 -31.09 -3.35
CA GLY A 306 -6.18 -31.31 -4.56
C GLY A 306 -7.40 -30.41 -4.67
N GLY A 307 -7.38 -29.23 -4.04
CA GLY A 307 -8.41 -28.21 -4.15
C GLY A 307 -7.99 -27.13 -5.13
N ALA A 308 -8.94 -26.52 -5.82
CA ALA A 308 -8.68 -25.27 -6.52
C ALA A 308 -8.05 -24.27 -5.54
N HIS A 309 -6.96 -23.61 -5.94
CA HIS A 309 -6.38 -22.51 -5.18
C HIS A 309 -7.39 -21.36 -5.15
N HIS A 310 -8.26 -21.35 -4.15
CA HIS A 310 -9.14 -20.21 -3.90
C HIS A 310 -8.32 -19.11 -3.22
N PRO A 311 -8.40 -17.85 -3.71
CA PRO A 311 -7.82 -16.72 -3.00
C PRO A 311 -8.45 -16.63 -1.59
N PRO A 312 -7.71 -16.12 -0.59
CA PRO A 312 -8.24 -15.97 0.75
C PRO A 312 -9.45 -15.02 0.73
N LEU A 313 -10.44 -15.29 1.59
CA LEU A 313 -11.64 -14.46 1.64
C LEU A 313 -11.28 -13.08 2.17
N SER A 314 -11.59 -12.07 1.36
CA SER A 314 -11.40 -10.66 1.68
C SER A 314 -12.73 -9.98 1.95
N HIS A 315 -12.79 -9.12 2.96
CA HIS A 315 -14.02 -8.40 3.32
C HIS A 315 -13.72 -7.03 3.93
N CYS A 316 -14.63 -6.09 3.72
CA CYS A 316 -14.81 -4.88 4.51
C CYS A 316 -16.17 -4.26 4.20
N ASP A 317 -16.70 -3.43 5.09
CA ASP A 317 -18.04 -2.84 4.95
C ASP A 317 -18.14 -1.96 3.69
N SER A 318 -17.05 -1.23 3.39
CA SER A 318 -16.95 -0.41 2.19
C SER A 318 -16.91 -1.20 0.90
N LEU A 319 -16.36 -2.42 0.91
CA LEU A 319 -16.35 -3.31 -0.26
C LEU A 319 -17.77 -3.72 -0.65
N ASP A 320 -18.60 -4.10 0.34
CA ASP A 320 -19.98 -4.51 0.08
C ASP A 320 -20.85 -3.33 -0.38
N ARG A 321 -20.66 -2.15 0.23
CA ARG A 321 -21.30 -0.91 -0.22
C ARG A 321 -20.91 -0.56 -1.66
N ALA A 322 -19.62 -0.61 -1.98
CA ALA A 322 -19.11 -0.34 -3.32
C ALA A 322 -19.65 -1.35 -4.34
N ARG A 323 -19.67 -2.65 -4.02
CA ARG A 323 -20.28 -3.70 -4.86
C ARG A 323 -21.75 -3.39 -5.15
N HIS A 324 -22.51 -3.01 -4.12
CA HIS A 324 -23.91 -2.64 -4.29
C HIS A 324 -24.07 -1.47 -5.25
N TRP A 325 -23.33 -0.37 -5.05
CA TRP A 325 -23.40 0.82 -5.91
C TRP A 325 -22.99 0.52 -7.36
N LEU A 326 -21.89 -0.22 -7.56
CA LEU A 326 -21.39 -0.55 -8.89
C LEU A 326 -22.35 -1.46 -9.67
N ARG A 327 -23.06 -2.37 -8.99
CA ARG A 327 -24.06 -3.25 -9.61
C ARG A 327 -25.35 -2.54 -9.99
N SER A 328 -25.73 -1.49 -9.24
CA SER A 328 -26.94 -0.71 -9.50
C SER A 328 -26.72 0.49 -10.42
N ALA A 329 -25.48 0.79 -10.79
CA ALA A 329 -25.15 1.98 -11.58
C ALA A 329 -25.66 1.86 -13.02
N ASP A 330 -26.20 2.95 -13.58
CA ASP A 330 -26.51 3.04 -15.01
C ASP A 330 -25.29 3.52 -15.82
N THR A 331 -24.44 4.32 -15.17
CA THR A 331 -23.26 4.96 -15.76
C THR A 331 -22.05 4.79 -14.87
N VAL A 332 -20.87 4.52 -15.45
CA VAL A 332 -19.62 4.38 -14.69
C VAL A 332 -18.49 5.25 -15.22
N ILE A 333 -17.72 5.81 -14.29
CA ILE A 333 -16.50 6.56 -14.59
C ILE A 333 -15.35 5.84 -13.90
N VAL A 334 -14.36 5.38 -14.66
CA VAL A 334 -13.10 4.91 -14.08
C VAL A 334 -12.12 6.08 -14.08
N SER A 335 -11.76 6.56 -12.89
CA SER A 335 -10.75 7.58 -12.69
C SER A 335 -9.47 6.94 -12.17
N ALA A 336 -8.37 6.98 -12.90
CA ALA A 336 -7.17 6.22 -12.57
C ALA A 336 -5.91 7.08 -12.45
N GLY A 337 -5.19 6.92 -11.34
CA GLY A 337 -3.90 7.55 -11.06
C GLY A 337 -2.74 6.57 -11.03
N ALA A 338 -1.56 7.07 -10.65
CA ALA A 338 -0.32 6.30 -10.68
C ALA A 338 -0.35 5.07 -9.77
N GLY A 339 -1.20 5.09 -8.72
CA GLY A 339 -1.37 3.94 -7.82
C GLY A 339 -1.93 2.70 -8.55
N LEU A 340 -2.76 2.87 -9.57
CA LEU A 340 -3.25 1.74 -10.38
C LEU A 340 -2.10 1.02 -11.08
N SER A 341 -1.23 1.76 -11.77
CA SER A 341 -0.05 1.19 -12.45
C SER A 341 0.95 0.61 -11.44
N ALA A 342 1.11 1.24 -10.28
CA ALA A 342 1.97 0.73 -9.20
C ALA A 342 1.48 -0.61 -8.65
N SER A 343 0.16 -0.82 -8.50
CA SER A 343 -0.41 -2.11 -8.09
C SER A 343 -0.18 -3.24 -9.11
N ASP A 344 0.09 -2.88 -10.37
CA ASP A 344 0.48 -3.81 -11.44
C ASP A 344 2.02 -3.93 -11.59
N GLY A 345 2.77 -3.43 -10.61
CA GLY A 345 4.23 -3.48 -10.52
C GLY A 345 4.97 -2.32 -11.21
N LEU A 346 4.28 -1.44 -11.96
CA LEU A 346 4.89 -0.26 -12.58
C LEU A 346 4.89 0.91 -11.57
N ASP A 347 5.62 0.73 -10.47
CA ASP A 347 5.75 1.73 -9.41
C ASP A 347 6.88 2.73 -9.71
N TYR A 348 6.49 3.97 -9.99
CA TYR A 348 7.42 5.05 -10.30
C TYR A 348 8.27 5.51 -9.11
N THR A 349 7.91 5.10 -7.89
CA THR A 349 8.64 5.39 -6.65
C THR A 349 9.56 4.25 -6.22
N SER A 350 9.50 3.09 -6.90
CA SER A 350 10.29 1.91 -6.55
C SER A 350 11.76 2.08 -6.94
N SER A 351 12.64 2.06 -5.94
CA SER A 351 14.09 2.07 -6.15
C SER A 351 14.62 0.74 -6.68
N VAL A 352 13.96 -0.36 -6.34
CA VAL A 352 14.28 -1.71 -6.82
C VAL A 352 13.99 -1.81 -8.32
N LEU A 353 12.81 -1.35 -8.74
CA LEU A 353 12.43 -1.31 -10.17
C LEU A 353 13.41 -0.44 -10.96
N PHE A 354 13.75 0.74 -10.42
CA PHE A 354 14.71 1.63 -11.08
C PHE A 354 16.10 1.00 -11.21
N ALA A 355 16.65 0.43 -10.14
CA ALA A 355 17.97 -0.20 -10.17
C ALA A 355 18.04 -1.36 -11.16
N LYS A 356 16.95 -2.14 -11.28
CA LYS A 356 16.81 -3.25 -12.24
C LYS A 356 16.86 -2.78 -13.69
N HIS A 357 16.15 -1.69 -14.02
CA HIS A 357 15.97 -1.25 -15.41
C HIS A 357 16.90 -0.11 -15.84
N PHE A 358 17.51 0.61 -14.90
CA PHE A 358 18.32 1.82 -15.14
C PHE A 358 19.67 1.83 -14.39
N PRO A 359 20.44 0.72 -14.37
CA PRO A 359 21.71 0.66 -13.64
C PRO A 359 22.72 1.72 -14.11
N GLY A 360 22.73 2.06 -15.41
CA GLY A 360 23.63 3.06 -16.00
C GLY A 360 23.36 4.48 -15.50
N PHE A 361 22.17 4.74 -14.95
CA PHE A 361 21.76 6.06 -14.48
C PHE A 361 21.96 6.28 -12.97
N LEU A 362 22.28 5.22 -12.20
CA LEU A 362 22.53 5.32 -10.75
C LEU A 362 23.67 6.29 -10.43
N LYS A 363 24.67 6.40 -11.31
CA LYS A 363 25.81 7.33 -11.19
C LYS A 363 25.41 8.80 -11.23
N TYR A 364 24.21 9.14 -11.72
CA TYR A 364 23.67 10.51 -11.75
C TYR A 364 22.82 10.83 -10.51
N GLY A 365 22.81 9.96 -9.50
CA GLY A 365 22.00 10.16 -8.29
C GLY A 365 20.51 9.83 -8.46
N LEU A 366 20.09 9.42 -9.65
CA LEU A 366 18.71 8.98 -9.90
C LEU A 366 18.44 7.65 -9.20
N ARG A 367 17.27 7.52 -8.60
CA ARG A 367 16.89 6.36 -7.78
C ARG A 367 15.50 5.83 -8.07
N THR A 368 14.63 6.60 -8.70
CA THR A 368 13.24 6.21 -9.00
C THR A 368 12.85 6.76 -10.37
N LEU A 369 11.85 6.17 -11.04
CA LEU A 369 11.37 6.73 -12.31
C LEU A 369 10.83 8.16 -12.10
N TYR A 370 10.23 8.41 -10.93
CA TYR A 370 9.72 9.73 -10.56
C TYR A 370 10.83 10.78 -10.43
N SER A 371 12.03 10.39 -9.98
CA SER A 371 13.18 11.31 -9.79
C SER A 371 13.64 12.00 -11.08
N VAL A 372 13.20 11.52 -12.24
CA VAL A 372 13.54 12.11 -13.53
C VAL A 372 12.64 13.30 -13.90
N PHE A 373 11.42 13.38 -13.36
CA PHE A 373 10.55 14.52 -13.63
C PHE A 373 11.12 15.78 -12.99
N GLY A 374 11.45 16.77 -13.83
CA GLY A 374 12.12 18.01 -13.41
C GLY A 374 13.63 17.91 -13.29
N PHE A 375 14.24 16.75 -13.58
CA PHE A 375 15.69 16.60 -13.54
C PHE A 375 16.36 17.36 -14.71
N SER A 376 17.22 18.31 -14.37
CA SER A 376 17.95 19.17 -15.31
C SER A 376 19.45 18.86 -15.41
N GLY A 377 19.97 17.99 -14.55
CA GLY A 377 21.40 17.64 -14.46
C GLY A 377 21.91 16.67 -15.54
N TRP A 378 21.28 16.65 -16.72
CA TRP A 378 21.70 15.78 -17.83
C TRP A 378 23.02 16.27 -18.44
N PRO A 379 24.08 15.44 -18.53
CA PRO A 379 25.34 15.87 -19.14
C PRO A 379 25.21 16.24 -20.63
N THR A 380 24.42 15.47 -21.38
CA THR A 380 24.15 15.67 -22.80
C THR A 380 22.75 15.20 -23.17
N GLU A 381 22.26 15.60 -24.35
CA GLU A 381 20.99 15.10 -24.89
C GLU A 381 21.02 13.59 -25.18
N GLN A 382 22.18 13.03 -25.51
CA GLN A 382 22.38 11.59 -25.67
C GLN A 382 22.13 10.82 -24.38
N VAL A 383 22.56 11.36 -23.23
CA VAL A 383 22.28 10.75 -21.93
C VAL A 383 20.78 10.87 -21.61
N ARG A 384 20.21 12.06 -21.80
CA ARG A 384 18.77 12.32 -21.57
C ARG A 384 17.88 11.42 -22.40
N TRP A 385 18.14 11.32 -23.70
CA TRP A 385 17.36 10.48 -24.61
C TRP A 385 17.68 9.00 -24.46
N GLY A 386 18.89 8.63 -24.05
CA GLY A 386 19.20 7.27 -23.62
C GLY A 386 18.26 6.79 -22.51
N TYR A 387 18.02 7.64 -21.50
CA TYR A 387 17.05 7.38 -20.45
C TYR A 387 15.63 7.24 -21.02
N TYR A 388 15.15 8.25 -21.75
CA TYR A 388 13.77 8.24 -22.25
C TYR A 388 13.52 7.06 -23.19
N PHE A 389 14.42 6.73 -24.11
CA PHE A 389 14.22 5.56 -24.98
C PHE A 389 14.20 4.25 -24.18
N THR A 390 15.07 4.10 -23.18
CA THR A 390 15.04 2.94 -22.27
C THR A 390 13.72 2.87 -21.50
N HIS A 391 13.29 4.00 -20.91
CA HIS A 391 12.06 4.10 -20.12
C HIS A 391 10.82 3.80 -20.93
N LEU A 392 10.71 4.39 -22.11
CA LEU A 392 9.57 4.19 -22.98
C LEU A 392 9.55 2.81 -23.60
N ALA A 393 10.70 2.22 -23.91
CA ALA A 393 10.77 0.82 -24.33
C ALA A 393 10.27 -0.11 -23.22
N MET A 394 10.73 0.10 -21.98
CA MET A 394 10.28 -0.67 -20.81
C MET A 394 8.77 -0.59 -20.59
N VAL A 395 8.19 0.62 -20.62
CA VAL A 395 6.73 0.81 -20.42
C VAL A 395 5.95 0.19 -21.59
N ARG A 396 6.42 0.34 -22.84
CA ARG A 396 5.76 -0.27 -24.01
C ARG A 396 5.78 -1.80 -23.97
N SER A 397 6.81 -2.40 -23.37
CA SER A 397 6.92 -3.84 -23.18
C SER A 397 6.37 -4.31 -21.83
N TRP A 398 5.68 -3.46 -21.07
CA TRP A 398 5.12 -3.85 -19.78
C TRP A 398 4.11 -5.01 -19.97
N PRO A 399 4.16 -6.06 -19.13
CA PRO A 399 3.27 -7.21 -19.26
C PRO A 399 1.79 -6.83 -19.28
N ARG A 400 0.99 -7.62 -20.00
CA ARG A 400 -0.47 -7.49 -19.97
C ARG A 400 -0.97 -7.90 -18.59
N SER A 401 -1.90 -7.11 -18.05
CA SER A 401 -2.40 -7.24 -16.70
C SER A 401 -3.77 -7.90 -16.65
N GLN A 402 -3.94 -8.87 -15.76
CA GLN A 402 -5.25 -9.46 -15.49
C GLN A 402 -6.21 -8.42 -14.90
N MET A 403 -5.73 -7.56 -13.98
CA MET A 403 -6.53 -6.50 -13.37
C MET A 403 -7.06 -5.53 -14.43
N TYR A 404 -6.21 -4.98 -15.31
CA TYR A 404 -6.68 -4.08 -16.36
C TYR A 404 -7.67 -4.76 -17.31
N ARG A 405 -7.43 -6.02 -17.69
CA ARG A 405 -8.36 -6.76 -18.56
C ARG A 405 -9.72 -6.99 -17.90
N ALA A 406 -9.75 -7.37 -16.62
CA ALA A 406 -10.98 -7.53 -15.87
C ALA A 406 -11.75 -6.19 -15.75
N LEU A 407 -11.03 -5.10 -15.44
CA LEU A 407 -11.58 -3.76 -15.36
C LEU A 407 -12.14 -3.28 -16.70
N ILE A 408 -11.41 -3.47 -17.80
CA ILE A 408 -11.83 -3.09 -19.14
C ILE A 408 -13.06 -3.90 -19.57
N ALA A 409 -13.03 -5.23 -19.38
CA ALA A 409 -14.17 -6.09 -19.69
C ALA A 409 -15.43 -5.69 -18.90
N TRP A 410 -15.27 -5.24 -17.66
CA TRP A 410 -16.38 -4.69 -16.87
C TRP A 410 -16.87 -3.34 -17.40
N VAL A 411 -15.96 -2.41 -17.72
CA VAL A 411 -16.30 -1.11 -18.33
C VAL A 411 -17.08 -1.28 -19.64
N GLU A 412 -16.70 -2.25 -20.47
CA GLU A 412 -17.34 -2.52 -21.75
C GLU A 412 -18.81 -2.94 -21.62
N LYS A 413 -19.22 -3.56 -20.50
CA LYS A 413 -20.61 -3.94 -20.23
C LYS A 413 -21.57 -2.74 -20.22
N PHE A 414 -21.07 -1.53 -19.97
CA PHE A 414 -21.86 -0.30 -19.90
C PHE A 414 -21.99 0.42 -21.25
N GLY A 415 -21.29 -0.04 -22.31
CA GLY A 415 -21.35 0.55 -23.63
C GLY A 415 -21.08 2.07 -23.58
N GLU A 416 -21.97 2.87 -24.16
CA GLU A 416 -21.88 4.34 -24.18
C GLU A 416 -21.95 5.00 -22.80
N ASN A 417 -22.48 4.33 -21.78
CA ASN A 417 -22.59 4.85 -20.41
C ASN A 417 -21.31 4.61 -19.57
N ALA A 418 -20.15 4.47 -20.21
CA ALA A 418 -18.88 4.41 -19.49
C ALA A 418 -17.77 5.21 -20.16
N HIS A 419 -16.89 5.76 -19.30
CA HIS A 419 -15.72 6.51 -19.70
C HIS A 419 -14.55 6.27 -18.75
N VAL A 420 -13.33 6.18 -19.30
CA VAL A 420 -12.08 6.10 -18.52
C VAL A 420 -11.35 7.42 -18.61
N ARG A 421 -10.98 7.97 -17.45
CA ARG A 421 -10.14 9.16 -17.33
C ARG A 421 -8.92 8.84 -16.49
N THR A 422 -7.73 9.14 -17.01
CA THR A 422 -6.49 8.84 -16.27
C THR A 422 -5.47 9.96 -16.36
N SER A 423 -4.78 10.20 -15.24
CA SER A 423 -3.60 11.07 -15.20
C SER A 423 -2.34 10.36 -15.68
N ASN A 424 -2.41 9.05 -15.93
CA ASN A 424 -1.25 8.26 -16.29
C ASN A 424 -0.93 8.44 -17.78
N ALA A 425 0.35 8.62 -18.07
CA ALA A 425 0.85 8.75 -19.44
C ALA A 425 1.36 7.41 -20.02
N ASP A 426 1.33 6.33 -19.24
CA ASP A 426 1.89 5.01 -19.56
C ASP A 426 1.20 4.28 -20.71
N GLY A 427 -0.07 4.58 -20.95
CA GLY A 427 -0.87 3.94 -22.00
C GLY A 427 -1.37 2.53 -21.65
N LEU A 428 -1.29 2.08 -20.40
CA LEU A 428 -1.62 0.72 -20.00
C LEU A 428 -3.08 0.33 -20.28
N PHE A 429 -4.03 1.27 -20.25
CA PHE A 429 -5.41 1.00 -20.65
C PHE A 429 -5.52 0.56 -22.12
N VAL A 430 -4.99 1.36 -23.05
CA VAL A 430 -4.99 1.03 -24.49
C VAL A 430 -4.18 -0.23 -24.75
N ALA A 431 -3.06 -0.39 -24.05
CA ALA A 431 -2.24 -1.59 -24.10
C ALA A 431 -3.08 -2.82 -23.74
N ASN A 432 -3.85 -2.78 -22.66
CA ASN A 432 -4.70 -3.90 -22.23
C ASN A 432 -6.05 -4.03 -22.97
N GLY A 433 -6.32 -3.20 -23.99
CA GLY A 433 -7.45 -3.41 -24.90
C GLY A 433 -8.54 -2.33 -24.86
N LEU A 434 -8.44 -1.29 -24.02
CA LEU A 434 -9.44 -0.23 -24.00
C LEU A 434 -9.46 0.54 -25.34
N ALA A 435 -10.66 0.69 -25.91
CA ALA A 435 -10.88 1.49 -27.11
C ALA A 435 -10.50 2.98 -26.87
N PRO A 436 -9.67 3.61 -27.74
CA PRO A 436 -9.18 4.98 -27.51
C PRO A 436 -10.27 6.07 -27.42
N ASP A 437 -11.45 5.82 -27.98
CA ASP A 437 -12.62 6.70 -27.90
C ASP A 437 -13.24 6.75 -26.50
N LYS A 438 -13.04 5.70 -25.69
CA LYS A 438 -13.46 5.62 -24.27
C LYS A 438 -12.49 6.25 -23.29
N LEU A 439 -11.36 6.77 -23.77
CA LEU A 439 -10.26 7.24 -22.93
C LEU A 439 -10.08 8.76 -23.02
N SER A 440 -9.77 9.38 -21.89
CA SER A 440 -9.23 10.74 -21.81
C SER A 440 -7.99 10.80 -20.92
N THR A 441 -6.93 11.47 -21.40
CA THR A 441 -5.61 11.57 -20.76
C THR A 441 -5.19 13.03 -20.61
N PRO A 442 -5.72 13.78 -19.63
CA PRO A 442 -5.46 15.21 -19.44
C PRO A 442 -4.00 15.59 -19.18
N GLN A 443 -3.18 14.62 -18.76
CA GLN A 443 -1.74 14.79 -18.49
C GLN A 443 -0.84 14.41 -19.66
N GLY A 444 -1.42 14.03 -20.81
CA GLY A 444 -0.69 13.63 -22.01
C GLY A 444 -0.40 12.12 -22.07
N SER A 445 0.55 11.74 -22.94
CA SER A 445 0.87 10.34 -23.21
C SER A 445 2.32 10.15 -23.68
N TYR A 446 2.93 9.05 -23.24
CA TYR A 446 4.24 8.61 -23.72
C TYR A 446 4.25 8.13 -25.17
N SER A 447 3.08 7.92 -25.77
CA SER A 447 2.97 7.56 -27.20
C SER A 447 3.32 8.73 -28.14
N ILE A 448 3.47 9.94 -27.61
CA ILE A 448 3.73 11.16 -28.38
C ILE A 448 4.96 11.88 -27.82
N PHE A 449 5.80 12.45 -28.70
CA PHE A 449 6.79 13.47 -28.37
C PHE A 449 6.30 14.84 -28.83
N GLN A 450 6.72 15.89 -28.13
CA GLN A 450 6.37 17.28 -28.40
C GLN A 450 7.59 18.18 -28.48
N CYS A 451 7.48 19.24 -29.27
CA CYS A 451 8.45 20.32 -29.34
C CYS A 451 8.46 21.14 -28.04
N LEU A 452 9.62 21.32 -27.41
CA LEU A 452 9.76 22.13 -26.19
C LEU A 452 9.57 23.63 -26.42
N ALA A 453 9.73 24.12 -27.66
CA ALA A 453 9.35 25.49 -28.00
C ALA A 453 7.83 25.65 -28.22
N ASN A 454 7.07 24.54 -28.21
CA ASN A 454 5.64 24.50 -28.48
C ASN A 454 5.24 25.37 -29.69
N CYS A 455 6.03 25.29 -30.77
CA CYS A 455 6.01 26.30 -31.83
C CYS A 455 4.73 26.30 -32.68
N ARG A 456 3.99 25.20 -32.70
CA ARG A 456 2.69 25.06 -33.37
C ARG A 456 1.97 23.78 -32.93
N PRO A 457 0.64 23.68 -33.10
CA PRO A 457 -0.15 22.50 -32.74
C PRO A 457 0.38 21.18 -33.32
N GLU A 458 0.85 21.19 -34.57
CA GLU A 458 1.34 19.98 -35.27
C GLU A 458 2.76 19.56 -34.87
N ALA A 459 3.42 20.31 -33.96
CA ALA A 459 4.78 20.05 -33.50
C ALA A 459 4.88 18.88 -32.52
N THR A 460 4.29 17.75 -32.91
CA THR A 460 4.29 16.47 -32.22
C THR A 460 4.63 15.33 -33.17
N VAL A 461 5.04 14.19 -32.62
CA VAL A 461 5.35 12.97 -33.39
C VAL A 461 5.07 11.73 -32.55
N VAL A 462 4.57 10.66 -33.19
CA VAL A 462 4.38 9.37 -32.51
C VAL A 462 5.74 8.81 -32.08
N SER A 463 5.87 8.39 -30.83
CA SER A 463 7.15 8.00 -30.23
C SER A 463 7.65 6.63 -30.70
N ALA A 464 6.75 5.71 -31.04
CA ALA A 464 7.09 4.30 -31.31
C ALA A 464 8.19 4.11 -32.38
N PRO A 465 8.12 4.72 -33.58
CA PRO A 465 9.15 4.52 -34.60
C PRO A 465 10.52 5.11 -34.17
N LEU A 466 10.52 6.18 -33.37
CA LEU A 466 11.74 6.80 -32.87
C LEU A 466 12.40 5.94 -31.79
N ILE A 467 11.60 5.34 -30.91
CA ILE A 467 12.08 4.38 -29.90
C ILE A 467 12.72 3.17 -30.59
N GLU A 468 12.03 2.59 -31.58
CA GLU A 468 12.52 1.43 -32.33
C GLU A 468 13.80 1.76 -33.12
N GLY A 469 13.86 2.93 -33.76
CA GLY A 469 15.02 3.39 -34.51
C GLY A 469 16.23 3.77 -33.64
N ALA A 470 16.03 4.13 -32.38
CA ALA A 470 17.10 4.45 -31.43
C ALA A 470 17.63 3.24 -30.67
N ARG A 471 16.81 2.18 -30.50
CA ARG A 471 17.15 0.99 -29.68
C ARG A 471 18.51 0.35 -30.03
N PRO A 472 18.90 0.17 -31.30
CA PRO A 472 20.21 -0.42 -31.64
C PRO A 472 21.41 0.45 -31.25
N PHE A 473 21.18 1.72 -30.92
CA PHE A 473 22.20 2.71 -30.59
C PHE A 473 22.21 3.06 -29.09
N LEU A 474 21.54 2.27 -28.25
CA LEU A 474 21.65 2.37 -26.80
C LEU A 474 22.80 1.48 -26.33
N ASP A 475 23.80 2.07 -25.67
CA ASP A 475 24.87 1.30 -25.05
C ASP A 475 24.29 0.41 -23.92
N PRO A 476 24.54 -0.91 -23.91
CA PRO A 476 23.87 -1.83 -23.00
C PRO A 476 24.28 -1.67 -21.54
N VAL A 477 25.41 -1.01 -21.24
CA VAL A 477 25.93 -0.85 -19.89
C VAL A 477 25.60 0.54 -19.33
N SER A 478 25.98 1.58 -20.06
CA SER A 478 25.77 2.97 -19.68
C SER A 478 24.38 3.49 -20.00
N GLN A 479 23.65 2.82 -20.90
CA GLN A 479 22.31 3.19 -21.38
C GLN A 479 22.26 4.56 -22.07
N VAL A 480 23.41 5.06 -22.50
CA VAL A 480 23.56 6.31 -23.26
C VAL A 480 23.29 6.03 -24.75
N LEU A 481 22.65 6.98 -25.42
CA LEU A 481 22.44 6.94 -26.87
C LEU A 481 23.74 7.31 -27.60
N VAL A 482 24.36 6.36 -28.30
CA VAL A 482 25.68 6.61 -28.95
C VAL A 482 25.58 7.39 -30.25
N ASP A 483 24.47 7.27 -30.98
CA ASP A 483 24.24 7.98 -32.25
C ASP A 483 23.44 9.28 -32.00
N GLN A 484 24.13 10.41 -32.10
CA GLN A 484 23.53 11.74 -31.92
C GLN A 484 22.43 12.05 -32.95
N SER A 485 22.45 11.44 -34.14
CA SER A 485 21.43 11.67 -35.17
C SER A 485 20.05 11.13 -34.74
N LYS A 486 20.01 10.25 -33.72
CA LYS A 486 18.77 9.71 -33.15
C LYS A 486 18.14 10.61 -32.09
N VAL A 487 18.81 11.70 -31.68
CA VAL A 487 18.22 12.70 -30.77
C VAL A 487 17.07 13.42 -31.49
N PRO A 488 15.81 13.31 -31.01
CA PRO A 488 14.67 13.91 -31.68
C PRO A 488 14.70 15.45 -31.62
N LEU A 489 14.56 16.07 -32.79
CA LEU A 489 14.40 17.52 -32.97
C LEU A 489 13.06 17.82 -33.64
N CYS A 490 12.50 18.99 -33.35
CA CYS A 490 11.27 19.44 -33.96
C CYS A 490 11.49 19.69 -35.46
N ARG A 491 10.75 18.98 -36.31
CA ARG A 491 10.83 19.13 -37.78
C ARG A 491 10.46 20.52 -38.29
N PHE A 492 9.84 21.36 -37.47
CA PHE A 492 9.36 22.70 -37.87
C PHE A 492 10.31 23.83 -37.48
N CYS A 493 10.91 23.77 -36.30
CA CYS A 493 11.76 24.86 -35.78
C CYS A 493 13.14 24.40 -35.30
N GLY A 494 13.47 23.12 -35.40
CA GLY A 494 14.74 22.56 -34.92
C GLY A 494 14.90 22.51 -33.40
N SER A 495 13.90 22.96 -32.62
CA SER A 495 13.97 22.92 -31.15
C SER A 495 14.01 21.49 -30.61
N LYS A 496 14.52 21.34 -29.39
CA LYS A 496 14.55 20.07 -28.66
C LYS A 496 13.14 19.52 -28.48
N MET A 497 13.02 18.20 -28.55
CA MET A 497 11.78 17.50 -28.25
C MET A 497 11.78 16.97 -26.80
N ASN A 498 10.61 16.57 -26.30
CA ASN A 498 10.46 15.83 -25.06
C ASN A 498 9.24 14.89 -25.14
N ILE A 499 9.07 14.03 -24.15
CA ILE A 499 7.80 13.29 -23.98
C ILE A 499 6.61 14.25 -23.87
N CYS A 500 5.48 13.87 -24.47
CA CYS A 500 4.28 14.69 -24.50
C CYS A 500 3.44 14.53 -23.24
N VAL A 501 3.95 15.07 -22.14
CA VAL A 501 3.27 15.14 -20.85
C VAL A 501 3.10 16.58 -20.40
N ARG A 502 2.07 16.84 -19.60
CA ARG A 502 1.75 18.19 -19.13
C ARG A 502 2.81 18.68 -18.14
N ALA A 503 3.57 19.69 -18.57
CA ALA A 503 4.42 20.49 -17.71
C ALA A 503 4.77 21.82 -18.38
N GLY A 504 4.85 22.88 -17.57
CA GLY A 504 5.19 24.22 -18.03
C GLY A 504 4.31 24.76 -19.17
N HIS A 505 4.80 25.80 -19.84
CA HIS A 505 4.15 26.41 -21.01
C HIS A 505 4.40 25.64 -22.33
N TRP A 506 5.19 24.57 -22.26
CA TRP A 506 5.61 23.78 -23.43
C TRP A 506 4.73 22.56 -23.71
N PHE A 507 3.71 22.31 -22.88
CA PHE A 507 2.76 21.24 -23.13
C PHE A 507 1.88 21.54 -24.35
N ASN A 508 1.90 20.61 -25.32
CA ASN A 508 1.05 20.63 -26.49
C ASN A 508 -0.18 19.75 -26.26
N GLU A 509 -1.33 20.38 -26.04
CA GLU A 509 -2.59 19.69 -25.75
C GLU A 509 -3.25 19.07 -26.98
N THR A 510 -2.86 19.53 -28.19
CA THR A 510 -3.51 19.21 -29.47
C THR A 510 -3.78 17.72 -29.67
N PRO A 511 -2.83 16.80 -29.40
CA PRO A 511 -3.06 15.36 -29.59
C PRO A 511 -4.17 14.77 -28.70
N PHE A 512 -4.55 15.45 -27.62
CA PHE A 512 -5.47 14.94 -26.60
C PHE A 512 -6.84 15.66 -26.60
N GLN A 513 -7.00 16.68 -27.45
CA GLN A 513 -8.19 17.55 -27.44
C GLN A 513 -9.49 16.79 -27.68
N ASP A 514 -9.51 15.82 -28.59
CA ASP A 514 -10.74 15.09 -28.90
C ASP A 514 -11.17 14.17 -27.76
N GLY A 515 -10.22 13.55 -27.05
CA GLY A 515 -10.50 12.82 -25.81
C GLY A 515 -11.07 13.72 -24.71
N GLU A 516 -10.54 14.93 -24.56
CA GLU A 516 -11.06 15.91 -23.60
C GLU A 516 -12.43 16.47 -23.99
N LYS A 517 -12.73 16.63 -25.29
CA LYS A 517 -14.08 17.00 -25.76
C LYS A 517 -15.09 15.90 -25.42
N ARG A 518 -14.77 14.64 -25.71
CA ARG A 518 -15.62 13.48 -25.37
C ARG A 518 -15.87 13.41 -23.87
N TRP A 519 -14.83 13.56 -23.04
CA TRP A 519 -14.97 13.59 -21.59
C TRP A 519 -15.89 14.73 -21.11
N LYS A 520 -15.70 15.96 -21.63
CA LYS A 520 -16.55 17.11 -21.26
C LYS A 520 -18.01 16.90 -21.65
N GLU A 521 -18.28 16.20 -22.75
CA GLU A 521 -19.64 15.83 -23.15
C GLU A 521 -20.22 14.74 -22.26
N PHE A 522 -19.48 13.64 -22.04
CA PHE A 522 -19.87 12.56 -21.15
C PHE A 522 -20.24 13.08 -19.76
N ARG A 523 -19.37 13.89 -19.14
CA ARG A 523 -19.61 14.50 -17.83
C ARG A 523 -20.86 15.40 -17.81
N ARG A 524 -21.13 16.14 -18.89
CA ARG A 524 -22.36 16.95 -18.99
C ARG A 524 -23.60 16.06 -19.04
N ASN A 525 -23.52 14.92 -19.73
CA ASN A 525 -24.64 13.98 -19.84
C ASN A 525 -24.94 13.30 -18.49
N VAL A 526 -23.91 12.92 -17.72
CA VAL A 526 -24.06 12.39 -16.35
C VAL A 526 -24.90 13.33 -15.47
N LEU A 527 -24.65 14.63 -15.56
CA LEU A 527 -25.39 15.61 -14.76
C LEU A 527 -26.80 15.88 -15.29
N ARG A 528 -26.99 15.87 -16.61
CA ARG A 528 -28.26 16.20 -17.28
C ARG A 528 -29.30 15.08 -17.24
N ASP A 529 -28.85 13.82 -17.31
CA ASP A 529 -29.76 12.68 -17.30
C ASP A 529 -30.11 12.31 -15.86
N GLU A 530 -31.13 13.00 -15.32
CA GLU A 530 -31.61 12.80 -13.95
C GLU A 530 -32.23 11.41 -13.71
N SER A 531 -32.55 10.68 -14.79
CA SER A 531 -33.08 9.31 -14.69
C SER A 531 -32.02 8.26 -14.38
N LYS A 532 -30.73 8.61 -14.54
CA LYS A 532 -29.61 7.69 -14.38
C LYS A 532 -28.79 7.98 -13.13
N SER A 533 -28.36 6.90 -12.50
CA SER A 533 -27.34 6.88 -11.47
C SER A 533 -25.94 6.75 -12.08
N ALA A 534 -24.93 7.32 -11.41
CA ALA A 534 -23.54 7.17 -11.83
C ALA A 534 -22.63 6.81 -10.65
N VAL A 535 -21.62 5.98 -10.93
CA VAL A 535 -20.58 5.66 -9.95
C VAL A 535 -19.20 5.98 -10.53
N ILE A 536 -18.43 6.76 -9.78
CA ILE A 536 -17.03 7.04 -10.03
C ILE A 536 -16.21 6.00 -9.26
N LEU A 537 -15.52 5.12 -9.98
CA LEU A 537 -14.52 4.22 -9.41
C LEU A 537 -13.15 4.88 -9.56
N GLU A 538 -12.66 5.47 -8.48
CA GLU A 538 -11.37 6.17 -8.42
C GLU A 538 -10.27 5.24 -7.89
N LEU A 539 -9.27 4.94 -8.73
CA LEU A 539 -8.23 3.94 -8.47
C LEU A 539 -6.85 4.60 -8.40
N GLY A 540 -6.26 4.63 -7.20
CA GLY A 540 -4.87 5.05 -7.02
C GLY A 540 -4.58 6.50 -7.37
N VAL A 541 -5.55 7.41 -7.16
CA VAL A 541 -5.42 8.84 -7.40
C VAL A 541 -4.92 9.55 -6.13
N GLY A 542 -3.65 9.92 -6.13
CA GLY A 542 -3.03 10.67 -5.03
C GLY A 542 -3.11 12.19 -5.16
N MET A 543 -2.52 12.90 -4.20
CA MET A 543 -2.53 14.37 -4.09
C MET A 543 -1.45 15.11 -4.90
N SER A 544 -0.74 14.45 -5.83
CA SER A 544 0.28 15.14 -6.65
C SER A 544 -0.32 16.16 -7.63
N THR A 545 -1.48 15.83 -8.22
CA THR A 545 -2.21 16.72 -9.14
C THR A 545 -3.73 16.61 -8.93
N PRO A 546 -4.25 16.97 -7.74
CA PRO A 546 -5.62 16.68 -7.33
C PRO A 546 -6.66 17.38 -8.22
N GLY A 547 -6.33 18.56 -8.75
CA GLY A 547 -7.19 19.29 -9.69
C GLY A 547 -7.41 18.62 -11.05
N VAL A 548 -6.73 17.52 -11.35
CA VAL A 548 -6.91 16.78 -12.62
C VAL A 548 -7.98 15.71 -12.53
N LEU A 549 -8.06 15.03 -11.39
CA LEU A 549 -8.96 13.89 -11.17
C LEU A 549 -9.75 14.04 -9.87
N ARG A 550 -9.05 14.13 -8.73
CA ARG A 550 -9.63 14.03 -7.39
C ARG A 550 -10.72 15.08 -7.12
N TRP A 551 -10.36 16.36 -7.17
CA TRP A 551 -11.32 17.44 -6.93
C TRP A 551 -12.42 17.50 -8.02
N PRO A 552 -12.12 17.30 -9.32
CA PRO A 552 -13.18 17.18 -10.33
C PRO A 552 -14.18 16.03 -10.11
N ASN A 553 -13.73 14.91 -9.53
CA ASN A 553 -14.62 13.79 -9.20
C ASN A 553 -15.52 14.14 -8.02
N GLU A 554 -14.97 14.77 -6.99
CA GLU A 554 -15.71 15.25 -5.83
C GLU A 554 -16.74 16.34 -6.24
N ASP A 555 -16.37 17.28 -7.12
CA ASP A 555 -17.30 18.25 -7.74
C ASP A 555 -18.45 17.54 -8.45
N LEU A 556 -18.16 16.47 -9.17
CA LEU A 556 -19.19 15.71 -9.89
C LEU A 556 -20.17 15.00 -8.94
N VAL A 557 -19.69 14.51 -7.80
CA VAL A 557 -20.55 13.95 -6.74
C VAL A 557 -21.45 15.03 -6.15
N MET A 558 -20.87 16.16 -5.74
CA MET A 558 -21.61 17.27 -5.12
C MET A 558 -22.71 17.82 -6.05
N ARG A 559 -22.42 17.93 -7.35
CA ARG A 559 -23.38 18.40 -8.36
C ARG A 559 -24.34 17.33 -8.83
N GLY A 560 -24.10 16.07 -8.47
CA GLY A 560 -24.92 14.93 -8.84
C GLY A 560 -26.21 14.80 -8.02
N GLU A 561 -26.43 15.66 -7.03
CA GLU A 561 -27.64 15.72 -6.19
C GLU A 561 -28.08 14.33 -5.66
N GLY A 562 -27.09 13.56 -5.19
CA GLY A 562 -27.30 12.22 -4.62
C GLY A 562 -27.29 11.05 -5.61
N ARG A 563 -27.33 11.33 -6.93
CA ARG A 563 -27.32 10.29 -7.99
C ARG A 563 -25.93 9.84 -8.40
N VAL A 564 -24.92 10.67 -8.16
CA VAL A 564 -23.52 10.36 -8.45
C VAL A 564 -22.83 9.96 -7.15
N LYS A 565 -22.16 8.80 -7.16
CA LYS A 565 -21.43 8.29 -6.00
C LYS A 565 -19.96 8.06 -6.31
N LEU A 566 -19.11 8.13 -5.28
CA LEU A 566 -17.66 7.92 -5.39
C LEU A 566 -17.22 6.70 -4.58
N VAL A 567 -16.48 5.80 -5.23
CA VAL A 567 -15.71 4.73 -4.59
C VAL A 567 -14.24 5.02 -4.82
N ARG A 568 -13.49 5.36 -3.77
CA ARG A 568 -12.04 5.62 -3.83
C ARG A 568 -11.26 4.42 -3.33
N VAL A 569 -10.33 3.91 -4.12
CA VAL A 569 -9.50 2.74 -3.81
C VAL A 569 -8.02 3.10 -3.86
N GLY A 570 -7.26 2.67 -2.86
CA GLY A 570 -5.80 2.88 -2.82
C GLY A 570 -5.18 2.40 -1.52
N MET A 571 -4.05 3.01 -1.13
CA MET A 571 -3.29 2.64 0.07
C MET A 571 -3.14 3.81 1.03
N GLY A 572 -3.25 3.52 2.33
CA GLY A 572 -3.02 4.46 3.42
C GLY A 572 -3.97 5.67 3.42
N PRO A 573 -3.64 6.74 4.16
CA PRO A 573 -4.53 7.91 4.36
C PRO A 573 -5.01 8.60 3.07
N GLU A 574 -4.30 8.41 1.96
CA GLU A 574 -4.68 8.95 0.64
C GLU A 574 -6.00 8.39 0.12
N THR A 575 -6.50 7.28 0.65
CA THR A 575 -7.81 6.70 0.29
C THR A 575 -8.99 7.45 0.86
N ALA A 576 -8.77 8.30 1.89
CA ALA A 576 -9.85 9.01 2.54
C ALA A 576 -10.65 9.87 1.55
N VAL A 577 -11.97 9.84 1.68
CA VAL A 577 -12.92 10.68 0.95
C VAL A 577 -13.33 11.88 1.80
N PRO A 578 -13.86 12.96 1.20
CA PRO A 578 -14.41 14.07 1.98
C PRO A 578 -15.43 13.57 3.00
N TRP A 579 -15.23 13.92 4.27
CA TRP A 579 -15.99 13.37 5.39
C TRP A 579 -17.50 13.57 5.24
N GLY A 580 -17.94 14.76 4.83
CA GLY A 580 -19.36 15.06 4.60
C GLY A 580 -19.98 14.19 3.51
N LEU A 581 -19.25 13.92 2.42
CA LEU A 581 -19.75 13.04 1.35
C LEU A 581 -19.91 11.59 1.81
N GLU A 582 -19.05 11.13 2.72
CA GLU A 582 -19.19 9.80 3.30
C GLU A 582 -20.36 9.70 4.27
N GLU A 583 -20.55 10.71 5.12
CA GLU A 583 -21.70 10.82 6.03
C GLU A 583 -23.04 10.84 5.28
N ASP A 584 -23.09 11.57 4.16
CA ASP A 584 -24.27 11.65 3.29
C ASP A 584 -24.50 10.37 2.46
N GLY A 585 -23.62 9.37 2.58
CA GLY A 585 -23.72 8.11 1.83
C GLY A 585 -23.45 8.26 0.33
N LEU A 586 -22.69 9.29 -0.06
CA LEU A 586 -22.34 9.62 -1.44
C LEU A 586 -20.91 9.19 -1.81
N ALA A 587 -20.05 9.00 -0.83
CA ALA A 587 -18.70 8.52 -1.02
C ALA A 587 -18.37 7.36 -0.07
N THR A 588 -17.44 6.51 -0.49
CA THR A 588 -16.78 5.54 0.40
C THR A 588 -15.37 5.27 -0.08
N SER A 589 -14.53 4.77 0.82
CA SER A 589 -13.15 4.42 0.53
C SER A 589 -12.87 2.94 0.78
N ILE A 590 -11.95 2.36 0.02
CA ILE A 590 -11.41 1.01 0.26
C ILE A 590 -9.89 1.13 0.30
N GLU A 591 -9.31 0.87 1.48
CA GLU A 591 -7.86 0.76 1.65
C GLU A 591 -7.42 -0.68 1.40
N GLY A 592 -6.64 -0.89 0.35
CA GLY A 592 -6.12 -2.21 -0.01
C GLY A 592 -5.37 -2.17 -1.33
N ASP A 593 -4.65 -3.26 -1.62
CA ASP A 593 -4.01 -3.44 -2.92
C ASP A 593 -5.06 -3.33 -4.03
N ILE A 594 -4.87 -2.38 -4.96
CA ILE A 594 -5.87 -2.02 -5.97
C ILE A 594 -6.17 -3.23 -6.87
N SER A 595 -5.17 -4.03 -7.22
CA SER A 595 -5.36 -5.24 -8.02
C SER A 595 -6.30 -6.22 -7.32
N THR A 596 -6.05 -6.49 -6.04
CA THR A 596 -6.89 -7.35 -5.21
C THR A 596 -8.31 -6.77 -5.08
N VAL A 597 -8.46 -5.48 -4.76
CA VAL A 597 -9.78 -4.83 -4.60
C VAL A 597 -10.58 -4.86 -5.90
N VAL A 598 -9.96 -4.56 -7.05
CA VAL A 598 -10.64 -4.62 -8.36
C VAL A 598 -11.12 -6.03 -8.65
N MET A 599 -10.28 -7.05 -8.41
CA MET A 599 -10.69 -8.45 -8.61
C MET A 599 -11.86 -8.84 -7.69
N GLU A 600 -11.88 -8.35 -6.45
CA GLU A 600 -12.98 -8.60 -5.51
C GLU A 600 -14.27 -7.82 -5.86
N LEU A 601 -14.17 -6.56 -6.29
CA LEU A 601 -15.32 -5.75 -6.69
C LEU A 601 -16.01 -6.32 -7.93
N LEU A 602 -15.21 -6.80 -8.89
CA LEU A 602 -15.68 -7.22 -10.21
C LEU A 602 -15.93 -8.73 -10.31
N ARG A 603 -15.70 -9.49 -9.24
CA ARG A 603 -16.03 -10.91 -9.18
C ARG A 603 -17.53 -11.09 -9.41
N GLU A 604 -17.89 -11.85 -10.44
CA GLU A 604 -19.26 -12.28 -10.62
C GLU A 604 -19.64 -13.15 -9.43
N SER A 605 -20.78 -12.87 -8.78
CA SER A 605 -21.29 -13.78 -7.76
C SER A 605 -21.51 -15.13 -8.46
N GLU A 606 -20.86 -16.19 -8.00
CA GLU A 606 -21.31 -17.55 -8.32
C GLU A 606 -22.78 -17.60 -7.84
N SER A 607 -23.69 -17.72 -8.79
CA SER A 607 -25.14 -17.72 -8.57
C SER A 607 -25.64 -19.13 -8.33
#